data_AF-A0A355R1U3-F1
#
_entry.id   AF-A0A355R1U3-F1
#
_cell.length_a   1.000
_cell.length_b   1.000
_cell.length_c   1.000
_cell.angle_alpha   90.00
_cell.angle_beta   90.00
_cell.angle_gamma   90.00
#
_symmetry.space_group_name_H-M   'P 1'
#
loop_
_entity.id
_entity.type
_entity.pdbx_description
1 polymer ?
#
loop_
_entity_poly.entity_id
_entity_poly.type
_entity_poly.pdbx_seq_one_letter_code
_entity_poly.pdbx_strand_id
1 'polypeptide(L)'
;MLMRVREETYWQWADAQLHSRCHDEALSDGTTLDVQVRLSRLGATQLFLGLYAGDGRALLEEYYPALPGETMTRALVWGVDRARAMATGALPLPETRLQRRQA
;
A
#
# COMPACT_ATOMS: atom_id res chain seq x y z
N MET A 1 -11.50 8.44 12.69
CA MET A 1 -10.39 7.98 11.83
C MET A 1 -9.55 9.20 11.51
N LEU A 2 -8.31 9.24 11.97
CA LEU A 2 -7.39 10.35 11.66
C LEU A 2 -7.04 10.31 10.16
N MET A 3 -6.70 11.46 9.60
CA MET A 3 -6.36 11.58 8.18
C MET A 3 -4.99 10.94 7.93
N ARG A 4 -4.90 10.03 6.94
CA ARG A 4 -3.63 9.40 6.53
C ARG A 4 -2.69 10.46 5.97
N VAL A 5 -1.47 10.52 6.48
CA VAL A 5 -0.38 11.35 5.93
C VAL A 5 0.27 10.57 4.80
N ARG A 6 -0.01 10.97 3.56
CA ARG A 6 0.45 10.31 2.33
C ARG A 6 1.88 10.71 2.00
N GLU A 7 2.74 9.74 1.73
CA GLU A 7 4.12 9.97 1.30
C GLU A 7 4.21 10.11 -0.22
N GLU A 8 5.42 10.38 -0.72
CA GLU A 8 5.69 10.50 -2.16
C GLU A 8 5.22 9.27 -2.95
N THR A 9 5.34 8.07 -2.38
CA THR A 9 4.94 6.80 -3.01
C THR A 9 3.46 6.79 -3.38
N TYR A 10 2.58 7.24 -2.48
CA TYR A 10 1.16 7.39 -2.79
C TYR A 10 0.93 8.34 -3.96
N TRP A 11 1.62 9.49 -3.99
CA TRP A 11 1.44 10.48 -5.05
C TRP A 11 2.00 10.03 -6.40
N GLN A 12 3.03 9.18 -6.40
CA GLN A 12 3.50 8.51 -7.63
C GLN A 12 2.46 7.51 -8.16
N TRP A 13 1.72 6.86 -7.26
CA TRP A 13 0.63 5.98 -7.66
C TRP A 13 -0.63 6.76 -8.05
N ALA A 14 -1.06 7.79 -7.32
CA ALA A 14 -2.37 8.41 -7.48
C ALA A 14 -2.66 8.91 -8.91
N ASP A 15 -3.76 8.45 -9.51
CA ASP A 15 -4.31 8.97 -10.77
C ASP A 15 -5.84 8.86 -10.68
N ALA A 16 -6.51 10.02 -10.58
CA ALA A 16 -7.96 10.10 -10.41
C ALA A 16 -8.76 9.68 -11.66
N GLN A 17 -8.12 9.54 -12.81
CA GLN A 17 -8.78 9.14 -14.05
C GLN A 17 -8.85 7.61 -14.23
N LEU A 18 -8.13 6.85 -13.41
CA LEU A 18 -8.08 5.40 -13.52
C LEU A 18 -8.96 4.76 -12.45
N HIS A 19 -9.85 3.86 -12.88
CA HIS A 19 -10.63 3.04 -11.95
C HIS A 19 -9.72 2.17 -11.09
N SER A 20 -9.91 2.23 -9.77
CA SER A 20 -9.26 1.36 -8.81
C SER A 20 -10.26 0.50 -8.04
N ARG A 21 -9.77 -0.62 -7.51
CA ARG A 21 -10.42 -1.37 -6.44
C ARG A 21 -9.57 -1.26 -5.20
N CYS A 22 -10.21 -1.12 -4.04
CA CYS A 22 -9.55 -0.91 -2.76
C CYS A 22 -9.96 -1.98 -1.75
N HIS A 23 -9.08 -2.19 -0.78
CA HIS A 23 -9.34 -2.86 0.48
C HIS A 23 -8.80 -1.98 1.60
N ASP A 24 -9.71 -1.44 2.40
CA ASP A 24 -9.39 -0.69 3.61
C ASP A 24 -9.70 -1.57 4.84
N GLU A 25 -8.77 -1.63 5.77
CA GLU A 25 -8.92 -2.42 7.00
C GLU A 25 -8.32 -1.66 8.18
N ALA A 26 -9.00 -1.71 9.32
CA ALA A 26 -8.49 -1.19 10.58
C ALA A 26 -8.28 -2.36 11.55
N LEU A 27 -7.08 -2.43 12.13
CA LEU A 27 -6.70 -3.43 13.12
C LEU A 27 -7.01 -2.93 14.55
N SER A 28 -6.99 -3.85 15.51
CA SER A 28 -7.34 -3.56 16.90
C SER A 28 -6.34 -2.65 17.62
N ASP A 29 -5.10 -2.56 17.14
CA ASP A 29 -4.06 -1.65 17.64
C ASP A 29 -4.14 -0.23 17.04
N GLY A 30 -5.13 0.01 16.17
CA GLY A 30 -5.32 1.27 15.46
C GLY A 30 -4.52 1.38 14.16
N THR A 31 -3.68 0.40 13.81
CA THR A 31 -3.02 0.33 12.50
C THR A 31 -4.08 0.19 11.41
N THR A 32 -3.91 0.90 10.30
CA THR A 32 -4.81 0.80 9.14
C THR A 32 -4.07 0.41 7.88
N LEU A 33 -4.73 -0.41 7.05
CA LEU A 33 -4.27 -0.87 5.76
C LEU A 33 -5.07 -0.14 4.67
N ASP A 34 -4.38 0.22 3.60
CA ASP A 34 -4.94 0.79 2.38
C ASP A 34 -4.29 0.09 1.19
N VAL A 35 -4.98 -0.90 0.62
CA VAL A 35 -4.47 -1.68 -0.50
C VAL A 35 -5.32 -1.38 -1.72
N GLN A 36 -4.69 -0.87 -2.80
CA GLN A 36 -5.41 -0.43 -3.99
C GLN A 36 -4.79 -0.99 -5.25
N VAL A 37 -5.63 -1.53 -6.12
CA VAL A 37 -5.23 -2.05 -7.43
C VAL A 37 -5.91 -1.30 -8.55
N ARG A 38 -5.23 -1.18 -9.68
CA ARG A 38 -5.79 -0.66 -10.93
C ARG A 38 -5.07 -1.24 -12.13
N LEU A 39 -5.59 -0.98 -13.32
CA LEU A 39 -4.81 -1.10 -14.55
C LEU A 39 -4.19 0.26 -14.89
N SER A 40 -2.95 0.23 -15.38
CA SER A 40 -2.38 1.39 -16.07
C SER A 40 -3.09 1.65 -17.40
N ARG A 41 -2.80 2.78 -18.04
CA ARG A 41 -3.30 3.11 -19.39
C ARG A 41 -2.88 2.09 -20.46
N LEU A 42 -1.79 1.36 -20.21
CA LEU A 42 -1.29 0.28 -21.08
C LEU A 42 -1.79 -1.11 -20.66
N GLY A 43 -2.67 -1.20 -19.66
CA GLY A 43 -3.25 -2.47 -19.20
C GLY A 43 -2.40 -3.25 -18.20
N ALA A 44 -1.25 -2.75 -17.75
CA ALA A 44 -0.47 -3.39 -16.70
C ALA A 44 -1.18 -3.30 -15.33
N THR A 45 -1.25 -4.40 -14.58
CA THR A 45 -1.78 -4.43 -13.21
C THR A 45 -0.82 -3.69 -12.27
N GLN A 46 -1.35 -2.65 -11.61
CA GLN A 46 -0.64 -1.83 -10.63
C GLN A 46 -1.21 -2.06 -9.24
N LEU A 47 -0.36 -2.00 -8.23
CA LEU A 47 -0.74 -2.12 -6.83
C LEU A 47 -0.09 -1.01 -6.01
N PHE A 48 -0.88 -0.38 -5.16
CA PHE A 48 -0.43 0.42 -4.04
C PHE A 48 -0.77 -0.28 -2.73
N LEU A 49 0.13 -0.21 -1.77
CA LEU A 49 -0.03 -0.76 -0.42
C LEU A 49 0.45 0.29 0.57
N GLY A 50 -0.44 0.73 1.45
CA GLY A 50 -0.13 1.61 2.57
C GLY A 50 -0.47 0.96 3.91
N LEU A 51 0.46 1.04 4.86
CA LEU A 51 0.23 0.79 6.29
C LEU A 51 0.40 2.10 7.03
N TYR A 52 -0.56 2.44 7.88
CA TYR A 52 -0.55 3.67 8.66
C TYR A 52 -0.78 3.36 10.13
N ALA A 53 -0.04 4.04 11.00
CA ALA A 53 -0.26 3.98 12.44
C ALA A 53 -1.60 4.66 12.82
N GLY A 54 -2.05 4.45 14.05
CA GLY A 54 -3.31 5.03 14.55
C GLY A 54 -3.36 6.57 14.54
N ASP A 55 -2.20 7.23 14.50
CA ASP A 55 -2.06 8.68 14.35
C ASP A 55 -2.15 9.17 12.88
N GLY A 56 -2.27 8.24 11.92
CA GLY A 56 -2.33 8.50 10.49
C GLY A 56 -0.96 8.56 9.79
N ARG A 57 0.16 8.45 10.53
CA ARG A 57 1.51 8.44 9.96
C ARG A 57 1.76 7.17 9.16
N ALA A 58 2.38 7.29 7.98
CA ALA A 58 2.80 6.15 7.20
C ALA A 58 3.87 5.34 7.95
N LEU A 59 3.59 4.06 8.15
CA LEU A 59 4.56 3.04 8.56
C LEU A 59 5.27 2.47 7.33
N LEU A 60 4.53 2.33 6.22
CA LEU A 60 5.02 1.86 4.94
C LEU A 60 4.10 2.34 3.82
N GLU A 61 4.69 2.75 2.71
CA GLU A 61 4.00 2.84 1.42
C GLU A 61 4.84 2.14 0.34
N GLU A 62 4.23 1.22 -0.40
CA GLU A 62 4.83 0.54 -1.55
C GLU A 62 3.98 0.79 -2.80
N TYR A 63 4.65 1.04 -3.93
CA TYR A 63 4.02 1.14 -5.24
C TYR A 63 4.69 0.15 -6.21
N TYR A 64 3.88 -0.77 -6.73
CA TYR A 64 4.25 -1.72 -7.78
C TYR A 64 3.70 -1.22 -9.13
N PRO A 65 4.55 -0.68 -10.01
CA PRO A 65 4.10 -0.11 -11.29
C PRO A 65 3.67 -1.17 -12.33
N ALA A 66 4.05 -2.43 -12.11
CA ALA A 66 3.57 -3.58 -12.86
C ALA A 66 3.72 -4.87 -12.03
N LEU A 67 2.68 -5.71 -12.05
CA LEU A 67 2.71 -7.09 -11.57
C LEU A 67 2.47 -8.03 -12.78
N PRO A 68 3.53 -8.50 -13.45
CA PRO A 68 3.41 -9.28 -14.68
C PRO A 68 2.61 -10.57 -14.47
N GLY A 69 1.65 -10.84 -15.38
CA GLY A 69 0.82 -12.04 -15.34
C GLY A 69 -0.28 -12.04 -14.27
N GLU A 70 -0.37 -10.99 -13.45
CA GLU A 70 -1.38 -10.89 -12.40
C GLU A 70 -2.63 -10.14 -12.86
N THR A 71 -3.79 -10.62 -12.40
CA THR A 71 -5.05 -9.87 -12.52
C THR A 71 -5.19 -8.91 -11.35
N MET A 72 -6.04 -7.87 -11.49
CA MET A 72 -6.35 -6.96 -10.37
C MET A 72 -6.82 -7.72 -9.12
N THR A 73 -7.65 -8.74 -9.28
CA THR A 73 -8.17 -9.53 -8.14
C THR A 73 -7.05 -10.28 -7.42
N ARG A 74 -6.17 -10.97 -8.15
CA ARG A 74 -5.04 -11.70 -7.54
C ARG A 74 -4.05 -10.74 -6.88
N ALA A 75 -3.76 -9.62 -7.53
CA ALA A 75 -2.92 -8.56 -6.97
C ALA A 75 -3.50 -7.98 -5.68
N LEU A 76 -4.83 -7.78 -5.60
CA LEU A 76 -5.48 -7.25 -4.41
C LEU A 76 -5.39 -8.23 -3.24
N VAL A 77 -5.70 -9.51 -3.49
CA VAL A 77 -5.58 -10.57 -2.46
C VAL A 77 -4.15 -10.66 -1.95
N TRP A 78 -3.17 -10.73 -2.86
CA TRP A 78 -1.76 -10.76 -2.47
C TRP A 78 -1.34 -9.52 -1.68
N GLY A 79 -1.76 -8.33 -2.10
CA GLY A 79 -1.45 -7.08 -1.41
C GLY A 79 -2.03 -7.03 0.01
N VAL A 80 -3.26 -7.52 0.21
CA VAL A 80 -3.90 -7.62 1.53
C VAL A 80 -3.17 -8.61 2.42
N ASP A 81 -2.84 -9.80 1.91
CA ASP A 81 -2.12 -10.81 2.69
C ASP A 81 -0.73 -10.32 3.10
N ARG A 82 -0.02 -9.65 2.19
CA ARG A 82 1.27 -9.00 2.47
C ARG A 82 1.13 -7.91 3.53
N ALA A 83 0.14 -7.03 3.40
CA ALA A 83 -0.08 -5.92 4.33
C ALA A 83 -0.39 -6.43 5.74
N ARG A 84 -1.26 -7.44 5.85
CA ARG A 84 -1.57 -8.10 7.13
C ARG A 84 -0.35 -8.75 7.74
N ALA A 85 0.43 -9.50 6.95
CA ALA A 85 1.62 -10.16 7.45
C ALA A 85 2.65 -9.16 8.01
N MET A 86 2.79 -7.98 7.39
CA MET A 86 3.64 -6.92 7.93
C MET A 86 3.04 -6.28 9.19
N ALA A 87 1.74 -6.00 9.20
CA ALA A 87 1.07 -5.38 10.33
C ALA A 87 1.06 -6.27 11.59
N THR A 88 0.99 -7.60 11.43
CA THR A 88 1.05 -8.56 12.54
C THR A 88 2.47 -9.00 12.91
N GLY A 89 3.49 -8.48 12.22
CA GLY A 89 4.90 -8.84 12.44
C GLY A 89 5.30 -10.21 11.91
N ALA A 90 4.45 -10.89 11.14
CA ALA A 90 4.79 -12.14 10.44
C ALA A 90 5.80 -11.90 9.30
N LEU A 91 5.83 -10.69 8.74
CA LEU A 91 6.88 -10.20 7.85
C LEU A 91 7.50 -8.92 8.44
N PRO A 92 8.83 -8.74 8.30
CA PRO A 92 9.46 -7.49 8.71
C PRO A 92 8.99 -6.35 7.81
N LEU A 93 8.80 -5.16 8.41
CA LEU A 93 8.67 -3.94 7.62
C LEU A 93 10.00 -3.67 6.90
N PRO A 94 9.99 -3.42 5.58
CA PRO A 94 11.19 -3.03 4.86
C PRO A 94 11.80 -1.77 5.48
N GLU A 95 13.14 -1.70 5.57
CA GLU A 95 13.83 -0.46 5.91
C GLU A 95 13.46 0.63 4.90
N THR A 96 12.66 1.59 5.33
CA THR A 96 12.25 2.70 4.47
C THR A 96 13.46 3.59 4.22
N ARG A 97 13.61 4.09 2.99
CA ARG A 97 14.73 4.95 2.54
C ARG A 97 15.05 6.13 3.49
N LEU A 98 14.08 6.56 4.29
CA LEU A 98 14.22 7.61 5.30
C LEU A 98 15.17 7.22 6.46
N GLN A 99 15.27 5.94 6.84
CA GLN A 99 16.24 5.50 7.86
C GLN A 99 17.70 5.63 7.40
N ARG A 100 17.97 5.59 6.08
CA ARG A 100 19.32 5.73 5.52
C ARG A 100 19.84 7.17 5.47
N ARG A 101 18.99 8.17 5.71
CA ARG A 101 19.38 9.59 5.67
C ARG A 101 19.73 10.17 7.04
N GLN A 102 19.69 9.36 8.10
CA GLN A 102 20.01 9.77 9.48
C GLN A 102 21.23 9.05 10.07
N ALA A 103 22.08 8.45 9.23
CA ALA A 103 23.38 7.88 9.64
C ALA A 103 24.54 8.80 9.24
#